data_AF-A0A6L5Y4P9-F1
#
_entry.id   AF-A0A6L5Y4P9-F1
#
_cell.length_a   1.000
_cell.length_b   1.000
_cell.length_c   1.000
_cell.angle_alpha   90.00
_cell.angle_beta   90.00
_cell.angle_gamma   90.00
#
_symmetry.space_group_name_H-M   'P 1'
#
loop_
_entity.id
_entity.type
_entity.pdbx_description
1 polymer ?
#
loop_
_entity_poly.entity_id
_entity_poly.type
_entity_poly.pdbx_seq_one_letter_code
_entity_poly.pdbx_strand_id
1 'polypeptide(L)'
;MEFKEFFSMMKNRISDGADVPYFFRDLVAMITDVTEEEWATPKDPSSKLTKENTIRSYAKRGLSKKFAQSIVYRLSPEMFIESLNTRPHAAIALLAGDYRSYDPSATSDNIAHKLAYCFIDIIQRAAGLVPKDELERQKLMQQAHELKIKFGDYLRDEAENVCAFPGCSNSLMVADNGKATPVFEVSLIDKTKEPKIDNLLAMCPQCHATYAIDDSKKILKELQGIKKILVAHKQSMKLLDGMPLEKGIIGVIRKIKNMKEKDLLDPSLDPKDIREKLDPDENLALYRTVKNYVDTYYVTLKEIITSADKRGEIDYDEVQDQMKAIYKRLKKANKSNVEIFNEISEKVHKVSLQEDIYCQIVVAYFIAKCEVFDAITE
;
A
#
# COMPACT_ATOMS: atom_id res chain seq x y z
N MET A 1 -27.21 3.12 17.70
CA MET A 1 -27.69 1.75 17.44
C MET A 1 -26.64 0.76 17.90
N GLU A 2 -27.02 -0.30 18.63
CA GLU A 2 -26.11 -1.37 19.05
C GLU A 2 -25.99 -2.47 18.00
N PHE A 3 -24.89 -3.24 17.99
CA PHE A 3 -24.65 -4.28 16.97
C PHE A 3 -25.80 -5.31 16.90
N LYS A 4 -26.37 -5.72 18.04
CA LYS A 4 -27.48 -6.68 18.07
C LYS A 4 -28.73 -6.17 17.34
N GLU A 5 -28.99 -4.86 17.44
CA GLU A 5 -30.14 -4.21 16.80
C GLU A 5 -29.90 -4.10 15.30
N PHE A 6 -28.70 -3.62 14.94
CA PHE A 6 -28.22 -3.55 13.57
C PHE A 6 -28.30 -4.93 12.88
N PHE A 7 -27.68 -5.94 13.49
CA PHE A 7 -27.64 -7.30 12.94
C PHE A 7 -29.04 -7.88 12.75
N SER A 8 -29.93 -7.73 13.74
CA SER A 8 -31.31 -8.22 13.64
C SER A 8 -32.07 -7.54 12.50
N MET A 9 -31.94 -6.21 12.37
CA MET A 9 -32.59 -5.44 11.31
C MET A 9 -32.08 -5.87 9.93
N MET A 10 -30.76 -5.91 9.74
CA MET A 10 -30.14 -6.34 8.49
C MET A 10 -30.58 -7.78 8.14
N LYS A 11 -30.52 -8.69 9.10
CA LYS A 11 -30.86 -10.10 8.87
C LYS A 11 -32.30 -10.26 8.43
N ASN A 12 -33.23 -9.57 9.08
CA ASN A 12 -34.66 -9.67 8.77
C ASN A 12 -35.01 -9.17 7.37
N ARG A 13 -34.20 -8.28 6.79
CA ARG A 13 -34.51 -7.64 5.50
C ARG A 13 -33.71 -8.19 4.33
N ILE A 14 -32.47 -8.62 4.55
CA ILE A 14 -31.54 -8.94 3.44
C ILE A 14 -30.80 -10.27 3.59
N SER A 15 -31.11 -11.09 4.61
CA SER A 15 -30.38 -12.37 4.75
C SER A 15 -30.82 -13.45 3.79
N ASP A 16 -31.91 -13.27 3.04
CA ASP A 16 -32.44 -14.26 2.09
C ASP A 16 -32.55 -15.69 2.66
N GLY A 17 -32.98 -15.79 3.92
CA GLY A 17 -33.11 -17.08 4.63
C GLY A 17 -31.81 -17.65 5.21
N ALA A 18 -30.66 -17.02 4.99
CA ALA A 18 -29.38 -17.44 5.55
C ALA A 18 -29.41 -17.59 7.08
N ASP A 19 -28.62 -18.53 7.60
CA ASP A 19 -28.49 -18.72 9.03
C ASP A 19 -27.62 -17.61 9.66
N VAL A 20 -27.59 -17.55 11.00
CA VAL A 20 -26.89 -16.47 11.73
C VAL A 20 -25.37 -16.47 11.45
N PRO A 21 -24.64 -17.60 11.58
CA PRO A 21 -23.24 -17.68 11.20
C PRO A 21 -22.94 -17.24 9.77
N TYR A 22 -23.68 -17.73 8.78
CA TYR A 22 -23.44 -17.37 7.39
C TYR A 22 -23.62 -15.87 7.17
N PHE A 23 -24.78 -15.33 7.56
CA PHE A 23 -25.10 -13.93 7.35
C PHE A 23 -24.16 -12.96 8.10
N PHE A 24 -23.66 -13.36 9.28
CA PHE A 24 -22.64 -12.58 9.97
C PHE A 24 -21.33 -12.50 9.19
N ARG A 25 -20.87 -13.62 8.62
CA ARG A 25 -19.63 -13.62 7.82
C ARG A 25 -19.81 -12.77 6.56
N ASP A 26 -20.97 -12.87 5.93
CA ASP A 26 -21.35 -12.06 4.77
C ASP A 26 -21.35 -10.56 5.09
N LEU A 27 -21.95 -10.15 6.22
CA LEU A 27 -21.87 -8.76 6.70
C LEU A 27 -20.43 -8.29 6.94
N VAL A 28 -19.60 -9.13 7.58
CA VAL A 28 -18.20 -8.78 7.81
C VAL A 28 -17.44 -8.66 6.49
N ALA A 29 -17.65 -9.57 5.55
CA ALA A 29 -17.03 -9.53 4.22
C ALA A 29 -17.42 -8.26 3.47
N MET A 30 -18.71 -7.90 3.46
CA MET A 30 -19.20 -6.70 2.79
C MET A 30 -18.61 -5.40 3.33
N ILE A 31 -18.26 -5.33 4.63
CA ILE A 31 -17.75 -4.11 5.27
C ILE A 31 -16.22 -4.11 5.41
N THR A 32 -15.50 -5.12 4.91
CA THR A 32 -14.04 -5.18 5.01
C THR A 32 -13.37 -5.37 3.67
N ASP A 33 -12.26 -4.67 3.46
CA ASP A 33 -11.38 -4.87 2.31
C ASP A 33 -10.33 -5.96 2.62
N VAL A 34 -10.18 -6.90 1.67
CA VAL A 34 -9.32 -8.08 1.76
C VAL A 34 -8.77 -8.38 0.38
N THR A 35 -7.45 -8.45 0.26
CA THR A 35 -6.80 -8.82 -1.01
C THR A 35 -7.13 -10.27 -1.37
N GLU A 36 -7.11 -10.59 -2.67
CA GLU A 36 -7.43 -11.94 -3.17
C GLU A 36 -6.54 -13.03 -2.52
N GLU A 37 -5.27 -12.72 -2.24
CA GLU A 37 -4.35 -13.69 -1.61
C GLU A 37 -4.72 -13.99 -0.15
N GLU A 38 -5.52 -13.14 0.49
CA GLU A 38 -5.92 -13.30 1.89
C GLU A 38 -7.28 -13.98 2.07
N TRP A 39 -8.05 -14.19 0.98
CA TRP A 39 -9.37 -14.81 1.03
C TRP A 39 -9.35 -16.20 1.67
N ALA A 40 -10.34 -16.47 2.53
CA ALA A 40 -10.46 -17.73 3.28
C ALA A 40 -9.26 -18.12 4.16
N THR A 41 -8.27 -17.23 4.34
CA THR A 41 -7.18 -17.39 5.30
C THR A 41 -7.54 -16.78 6.65
N PRO A 42 -6.84 -17.08 7.76
CA PRO A 42 -7.08 -16.42 9.05
C PRO A 42 -6.93 -14.89 9.06
N LYS A 43 -6.39 -14.31 7.98
CA LYS A 43 -6.30 -12.86 7.79
C LYS A 43 -7.62 -12.25 7.32
N ASP A 44 -8.40 -12.99 6.54
CA ASP A 44 -9.75 -12.60 6.12
C ASP A 44 -10.67 -12.41 7.34
N PRO A 45 -11.15 -11.17 7.61
CA PRO A 45 -12.07 -10.87 8.70
C PRO A 45 -13.31 -11.77 8.75
N SER A 46 -13.84 -12.17 7.60
CA SER A 46 -15.06 -12.98 7.49
C SER A 46 -14.84 -14.44 7.88
N SER A 47 -13.63 -14.97 7.67
CA SER A 47 -13.28 -16.36 7.97
C SER A 47 -12.68 -16.54 9.37
N LYS A 48 -12.22 -15.44 9.99
CA LYS A 48 -11.51 -15.42 11.29
C LYS A 48 -12.28 -16.08 12.44
N LEU A 49 -13.61 -16.03 12.42
CA LEU A 49 -14.46 -16.72 13.42
C LEU A 49 -14.92 -18.08 12.90
N THR A 50 -14.24 -19.13 13.34
CA THR A 50 -14.59 -20.51 12.99
C THR A 50 -15.68 -21.10 13.89
N LYS A 51 -15.76 -20.67 15.15
CA LYS A 51 -16.74 -21.19 16.13
C LYS A 51 -18.10 -20.51 15.96
N GLU A 52 -19.07 -21.23 15.39
CA GLU A 52 -20.44 -20.71 15.18
C GLU A 52 -21.11 -20.25 16.47
N ASN A 53 -20.89 -20.92 17.61
CA ASN A 53 -21.44 -20.50 18.89
C ASN A 53 -20.97 -19.11 19.31
N THR A 54 -19.73 -18.74 18.96
CA THR A 54 -19.21 -17.38 19.18
C THR A 54 -19.93 -16.37 18.29
N ILE A 55 -20.15 -16.70 17.02
CA ILE A 55 -20.87 -15.82 16.09
C ILE A 55 -22.33 -15.62 16.54
N ARG A 56 -23.02 -16.69 16.91
CA ARG A 56 -24.38 -16.63 17.46
C ARG A 56 -24.45 -15.82 18.75
N SER A 57 -23.38 -15.85 19.57
CA SER A 57 -23.25 -14.98 20.74
C SER A 57 -23.10 -13.51 20.35
N TYR A 58 -22.27 -13.19 19.34
CA TYR A 58 -22.09 -11.80 18.88
C TYR A 58 -23.36 -11.20 18.32
N ALA A 59 -24.12 -11.95 17.52
CA ALA A 59 -25.42 -11.52 17.02
C ALA A 59 -26.40 -11.12 18.15
N LYS A 60 -26.25 -11.70 19.35
CA LYS A 60 -27.11 -11.42 20.51
C LYS A 60 -26.53 -10.38 21.48
N ARG A 61 -25.22 -10.41 21.70
CA ARG A 61 -24.54 -9.68 22.79
C ARG A 61 -23.64 -8.54 22.30
N GLY A 62 -23.41 -8.43 21.00
CA GLY A 62 -22.45 -7.48 20.43
C GLY A 62 -21.09 -8.09 20.13
N LEU A 63 -20.29 -7.37 19.35
CA LEU A 63 -18.93 -7.76 18.99
C LEU A 63 -18.01 -7.69 20.21
N SER A 64 -17.09 -8.65 20.35
CA SER A 64 -16.04 -8.51 21.37
C SER A 64 -15.04 -7.43 20.96
N LYS A 65 -14.45 -6.76 21.96
CA LYS A 65 -13.37 -5.80 21.74
C LYS A 65 -12.22 -6.39 20.94
N LYS A 66 -11.80 -7.61 21.27
CA LYS A 66 -10.71 -8.31 20.57
C LYS A 66 -11.03 -8.56 19.10
N PHE A 67 -12.27 -8.95 18.77
CA PHE A 67 -12.67 -9.17 17.39
C PHE A 67 -12.72 -7.84 16.61
N ALA A 68 -13.36 -6.82 17.18
CA ALA A 68 -13.48 -5.50 16.57
C ALA A 68 -12.10 -4.86 16.31
N GLN A 69 -11.21 -4.87 17.29
CA GLN A 69 -9.81 -4.41 17.13
C GLN A 69 -9.07 -5.15 16.00
N SER A 70 -9.43 -6.40 15.72
CA SER A 70 -8.77 -7.20 14.70
C SER A 70 -9.21 -6.92 13.27
N ILE A 71 -10.29 -6.14 13.08
CA ILE A 71 -10.89 -5.84 11.76
C ILE A 71 -11.02 -4.34 11.48
N VAL A 72 -10.95 -3.47 12.51
CA VAL A 72 -11.28 -2.04 12.41
C VAL A 72 -10.45 -1.26 11.37
N TYR A 73 -9.22 -1.66 11.12
CA TYR A 73 -8.36 -1.04 10.09
C TYR A 73 -8.58 -1.56 8.68
N ARG A 74 -9.43 -2.58 8.53
CA ARG A 74 -9.80 -3.16 7.23
C ARG A 74 -11.19 -2.72 6.78
N LEU A 75 -11.86 -1.82 7.51
CA LEU A 75 -13.23 -1.46 7.17
C LEU A 75 -13.25 -0.70 5.84
N SER A 76 -14.25 -0.96 5.02
CA SER A 76 -14.46 -0.33 3.71
C SER A 76 -15.98 -0.31 3.48
N PRO A 77 -16.60 0.87 3.32
CA PRO A 77 -18.04 0.95 3.10
C PRO A 77 -18.45 0.59 1.67
N GLU A 78 -17.53 0.56 0.70
CA GLU A 78 -17.83 0.51 -0.73
C GLU A 78 -18.64 -0.73 -1.13
N MET A 79 -18.12 -1.92 -0.83
CA MET A 79 -18.81 -3.19 -1.15
C MET A 79 -20.16 -3.32 -0.42
N PHE A 80 -20.23 -2.83 0.82
CA PHE A 80 -21.47 -2.83 1.59
C PHE A 80 -22.55 -1.96 0.95
N ILE A 81 -22.17 -0.75 0.52
CA ILE A 81 -23.08 0.19 -0.15
C ILE A 81 -23.54 -0.38 -1.50
N GLU A 82 -22.62 -0.90 -2.31
CA GLU A 82 -22.93 -1.50 -3.60
C GLU A 82 -23.87 -2.71 -3.45
N SER A 83 -23.55 -3.63 -2.53
CA SER A 83 -24.37 -4.81 -2.24
C SER A 83 -25.78 -4.43 -1.80
N LEU A 84 -25.96 -3.37 -1.01
CA LEU A 84 -27.29 -2.89 -0.64
C LEU A 84 -28.01 -2.23 -1.83
N ASN A 85 -27.33 -1.40 -2.62
CA ASN A 85 -27.95 -0.73 -3.76
C ASN A 85 -28.45 -1.69 -4.85
N THR A 86 -27.92 -2.91 -4.91
CA THR A 86 -28.38 -3.97 -5.84
C THR A 86 -29.59 -4.77 -5.32
N ARG A 87 -30.02 -4.57 -4.07
CA ARG A 87 -31.17 -5.28 -3.49
C ARG A 87 -32.51 -4.76 -4.05
N PRO A 88 -33.59 -5.56 -3.99
CA PRO A 88 -34.90 -5.12 -4.42
C PRO A 88 -35.35 -3.84 -3.70
N HIS A 89 -35.89 -2.89 -4.44
CA HIS A 89 -36.32 -1.58 -3.91
C HIS A 89 -37.25 -1.70 -2.69
N ALA A 90 -38.12 -2.72 -2.65
CA ALA A 90 -39.00 -2.98 -1.51
C ALA A 90 -38.22 -3.30 -0.22
N ALA A 91 -37.15 -4.09 -0.30
CA ALA A 91 -36.31 -4.42 0.85
C ALA A 91 -35.56 -3.18 1.37
N ILE A 92 -35.08 -2.33 0.45
CA ILE A 92 -34.40 -1.06 0.75
C ILE A 92 -35.35 -0.06 1.40
N ALA A 93 -36.57 0.08 0.90
CA ALA A 93 -37.59 0.94 1.51
C ALA A 93 -37.95 0.48 2.93
N LEU A 94 -38.03 -0.83 3.17
CA LEU A 94 -38.28 -1.40 4.49
C LEU A 94 -37.10 -1.17 5.45
N LEU A 95 -35.86 -1.33 4.99
CA LEU A 95 -34.67 -1.00 5.77
C LEU A 95 -34.65 0.49 6.17
N ALA A 96 -34.97 1.38 5.22
CA ALA A 96 -35.07 2.81 5.50
C ALA A 96 -36.15 3.09 6.54
N GLY A 97 -37.32 2.44 6.43
CA GLY A 97 -38.41 2.54 7.40
C GLY A 97 -38.00 2.12 8.81
N ASP A 98 -37.35 0.95 8.95
CA ASP A 98 -36.89 0.45 10.26
C ASP A 98 -35.83 1.38 10.88
N TYR A 99 -34.92 1.91 10.07
CA TYR A 99 -33.81 2.76 10.52
C TYR A 99 -34.24 4.17 10.92
N ARG A 100 -35.41 4.66 10.49
CA ARG A 100 -35.91 6.02 10.80
C ARG A 100 -36.01 6.34 12.29
N SER A 101 -36.22 5.32 13.12
CA SER A 101 -36.23 5.47 14.59
C SER A 101 -34.88 5.90 15.16
N TYR A 102 -33.79 5.62 14.44
CA TYR A 102 -32.43 6.00 14.80
C TYR A 102 -31.95 7.25 14.03
N ASP A 103 -32.39 7.41 12.78
CA ASP A 103 -32.10 8.57 11.94
C ASP A 103 -33.30 8.95 11.07
N PRO A 104 -34.06 10.01 11.43
CA PRO A 104 -35.25 10.44 10.68
C PRO A 104 -34.99 10.82 9.22
N SER A 105 -33.75 11.14 8.84
CA SER A 105 -33.38 11.49 7.47
C SER A 105 -33.18 10.28 6.54
N ALA A 106 -33.42 9.07 7.04
CA ALA A 106 -33.29 7.84 6.27
C ALA A 106 -34.35 7.72 5.16
N THR A 107 -33.85 7.52 3.94
CA THR A 107 -34.61 7.33 2.70
C THR A 107 -34.07 6.14 1.94
N SER A 108 -34.85 5.61 0.99
CA SER A 108 -34.38 4.52 0.12
C SER A 108 -33.08 4.88 -0.62
N ASP A 109 -32.88 6.16 -0.95
CA ASP A 109 -31.74 6.64 -1.74
C ASP A 109 -30.44 6.74 -0.91
N ASN A 110 -30.55 6.90 0.42
CA ASN A 110 -29.39 7.15 1.28
C ASN A 110 -29.15 6.06 2.34
N ILE A 111 -30.05 5.09 2.48
CA ILE A 111 -29.99 4.10 3.56
C ILE A 111 -28.77 3.19 3.45
N ALA A 112 -28.33 2.83 2.24
CA ALA A 112 -27.14 2.02 2.04
C ALA A 112 -25.89 2.68 2.65
N HIS A 113 -25.69 3.96 2.33
CA HIS A 113 -24.62 4.76 2.90
C HIS A 113 -24.76 4.88 4.42
N LYS A 114 -25.94 5.28 4.93
CA LYS A 114 -26.15 5.43 6.39
C LYS A 114 -25.87 4.15 7.16
N LEU A 115 -26.30 2.98 6.67
CA LEU A 115 -26.07 1.69 7.31
C LEU A 115 -24.60 1.28 7.27
N ALA A 116 -23.87 1.55 6.18
CA ALA A 116 -22.44 1.29 6.10
C ALA A 116 -21.67 2.05 7.19
N TYR A 117 -21.90 3.36 7.31
CA TYR A 117 -21.24 4.18 8.33
C TYR A 117 -21.73 3.86 9.75
N CYS A 118 -22.99 3.48 9.92
CA CYS A 118 -23.49 2.97 11.20
C CYS A 118 -22.75 1.69 11.61
N PHE A 119 -22.45 0.79 10.66
CA PHE A 119 -21.74 -0.43 10.96
C PHE A 119 -20.27 -0.17 11.33
N ILE A 120 -19.62 0.74 10.59
CA ILE A 120 -18.27 1.21 10.92
C ILE A 120 -18.22 1.79 12.34
N ASP A 121 -19.15 2.68 12.70
CA ASP A 121 -19.27 3.24 14.05
C ASP A 121 -19.44 2.15 15.12
N ILE A 122 -20.31 1.17 14.87
CA ILE A 122 -20.51 0.04 15.79
C ILE A 122 -19.19 -0.72 16.02
N ILE A 123 -18.43 -1.00 14.96
CA ILE A 123 -17.15 -1.72 15.06
C ILE A 123 -16.10 -0.87 15.78
N GLN A 124 -16.01 0.42 15.48
CA GLN A 124 -15.11 1.37 16.14
C GLN A 124 -15.42 1.46 17.65
N ARG A 125 -16.69 1.62 18.02
CA ARG A 125 -17.14 1.60 19.43
C ARG A 125 -16.80 0.28 20.12
N ALA A 126 -17.07 -0.86 19.47
CA ALA A 126 -16.71 -2.16 20.02
C ALA A 126 -15.20 -2.33 20.20
N ALA A 127 -14.38 -1.76 19.32
CA ALA A 127 -12.92 -1.76 19.44
C ALA A 127 -12.41 -0.85 20.59
N GLY A 128 -13.27 0.02 21.14
CA GLY A 128 -12.89 1.07 22.07
C GLY A 128 -12.20 2.25 21.37
N LEU A 129 -12.42 2.39 20.06
CA LEU A 129 -11.86 3.43 19.20
C LEU A 129 -12.96 4.44 18.85
N VAL A 130 -13.49 5.10 19.87
CA VAL A 130 -14.29 6.32 19.72
C VAL A 130 -13.80 7.36 20.72
N PRO A 131 -13.84 8.66 20.38
CA PRO A 131 -13.55 9.73 21.35
C PRO A 131 -14.42 9.60 22.59
N LYS A 132 -13.85 9.86 23.78
CA LYS A 132 -14.57 9.73 25.06
C LYS A 132 -15.65 10.80 25.22
N ASP A 133 -15.45 11.97 24.61
CA ASP A 133 -16.39 13.08 24.58
C ASP A 133 -16.17 14.00 23.36
N GLU A 134 -17.07 14.96 23.15
CA GLU A 134 -17.02 15.91 22.04
C GLU A 134 -15.82 16.85 22.12
N LEU A 135 -15.31 17.16 23.31
CA LEU A 135 -14.15 18.03 23.49
C LEU A 135 -12.87 17.36 22.99
N GLU A 136 -12.67 16.09 23.34
CA GLU A 136 -11.56 15.28 22.83
C GLU A 136 -11.64 15.15 21.30
N ARG A 137 -12.84 14.95 20.75
CA ARG A 137 -13.07 14.92 19.30
C ARG A 137 -12.68 16.24 18.62
N GLN A 138 -13.13 17.37 19.15
CA GLN A 138 -12.79 18.69 18.63
C GLN A 138 -11.29 18.95 18.67
N LYS A 139 -10.62 18.56 19.76
CA LYS A 139 -9.17 18.70 19.90
C LYS A 139 -8.41 17.89 18.85
N LEU A 140 -8.82 16.64 18.60
CA LEU A 140 -8.21 15.80 17.57
C LEU A 140 -8.41 16.38 16.17
N MET A 141 -9.62 16.85 15.85
CA MET A 141 -9.92 17.50 14.57
C MET A 141 -9.10 18.77 14.36
N GLN A 142 -9.00 19.62 15.39
CA GLN A 142 -8.20 20.83 15.33
C GLN A 142 -6.72 20.52 15.11
N GLN A 143 -6.16 19.56 15.85
CA GLN A 143 -4.77 19.14 15.69
C GLN A 143 -4.53 18.59 14.27
N ALA A 144 -5.40 17.73 13.76
CA ALA A 144 -5.29 17.18 12.41
C ALA A 144 -5.29 18.30 11.35
N HIS A 145 -6.19 19.28 11.50
CA HIS A 145 -6.26 20.44 10.61
C HIS A 145 -4.99 21.28 10.62
N GLU A 146 -4.46 21.62 11.80
CA GLU A 146 -3.22 22.39 11.95
C GLU A 146 -2.01 21.66 11.35
N LEU A 147 -1.91 20.35 11.59
CA LEU A 147 -0.84 19.52 11.03
C LEU A 147 -0.95 19.40 9.51
N LYS A 148 -2.17 19.28 8.99
CA LYS A 148 -2.43 19.20 7.55
C LYS A 148 -2.07 20.50 6.84
N ILE A 149 -2.40 21.66 7.41
CA ILE A 149 -1.96 22.97 6.86
C ILE A 149 -0.44 23.06 6.84
N LYS A 150 0.22 22.63 7.93
CA LYS A 150 1.67 22.85 8.10
C LYS A 150 2.55 21.86 7.33
N PHE A 151 2.13 20.59 7.25
CA PHE A 151 2.96 19.50 6.74
C PHE A 151 2.27 18.66 5.66
N GLY A 152 1.00 18.91 5.37
CA GLY A 152 0.15 18.01 4.58
C GLY A 152 0.70 17.74 3.17
N ASP A 153 1.07 18.79 2.43
CA ASP A 153 1.58 18.61 1.06
C ASP A 153 2.88 17.79 1.03
N TYR A 154 3.80 18.07 1.95
CA TYR A 154 5.06 17.33 2.05
C TYR A 154 4.83 15.84 2.35
N LEU A 155 3.92 15.55 3.30
CA LEU A 155 3.66 14.18 3.76
C LEU A 155 2.83 13.38 2.74
N ARG A 156 1.90 14.03 2.02
CA ARG A 156 1.15 13.40 0.94
C ARG A 156 2.07 13.02 -0.22
N ASP A 157 2.97 13.92 -0.61
CA ASP A 157 3.99 13.67 -1.64
C ASP A 157 4.98 12.58 -1.20
N GLU A 158 5.43 12.60 0.05
CA GLU A 158 6.29 11.55 0.61
C GLU A 158 5.63 10.16 0.59
N ALA A 159 4.31 10.10 0.67
CA ALA A 159 3.52 8.86 0.58
C ALA A 159 2.97 8.60 -0.83
N GLU A 160 3.43 9.32 -1.85
CA GLU A 160 3.04 9.15 -3.27
C GLU A 160 1.51 9.19 -3.49
N ASN A 161 0.79 10.00 -2.71
CA ASN A 161 -0.67 10.08 -2.72
C ASN A 161 -1.42 8.79 -2.36
N VAL A 162 -0.77 7.87 -1.64
CA VAL A 162 -1.39 6.65 -1.10
C VAL A 162 -1.38 6.71 0.43
N CYS A 163 -2.41 6.15 1.08
CA CYS A 163 -2.48 6.08 2.54
C CYS A 163 -1.24 5.36 3.11
N ALA A 164 -0.51 6.03 4.00
CA ALA A 164 0.68 5.44 4.62
C ALA A 164 0.36 4.46 5.77
N PHE A 165 -0.90 4.09 5.97
CA PHE A 165 -1.29 3.12 6.97
C PHE A 165 -1.07 1.68 6.43
N PRO A 166 -0.40 0.78 7.18
CA PRO A 166 -0.09 -0.56 6.68
C PRO A 166 -1.34 -1.33 6.27
N GLY A 167 -1.35 -1.85 5.04
CA GLY A 167 -2.46 -2.61 4.48
C GLY A 167 -3.63 -1.77 3.94
N CYS A 168 -3.50 -0.44 3.91
CA CYS A 168 -4.46 0.44 3.24
C CYS A 168 -3.88 0.93 1.91
N SER A 169 -4.65 0.83 0.83
CA SER A 169 -4.28 1.28 -0.53
C SER A 169 -5.07 2.50 -0.99
N ASN A 170 -5.88 3.10 -0.11
CA ASN A 170 -6.75 4.22 -0.46
C ASN A 170 -5.93 5.40 -1.00
N SER A 171 -6.38 5.93 -2.14
CA SER A 171 -5.82 7.17 -2.67
C SER A 171 -6.11 8.33 -1.73
N LEU A 172 -5.12 9.19 -1.55
CA LEU A 172 -5.22 10.44 -0.78
C LEU A 172 -5.75 11.60 -1.62
N MET A 173 -6.19 11.32 -2.84
CA MET A 173 -6.76 12.26 -3.80
C MET A 173 -8.02 11.65 -4.41
N VAL A 174 -9.06 12.45 -4.54
CA VAL A 174 -10.26 12.09 -5.30
C VAL A 174 -10.33 13.01 -6.52
N ALA A 175 -10.42 12.42 -7.70
CA ALA A 175 -10.61 13.16 -8.95
C ALA A 175 -12.09 13.16 -9.32
N ASP A 176 -12.68 14.34 -9.44
CA ASP A 176 -14.04 14.53 -9.97
C ASP A 176 -14.01 15.62 -11.05
N ASN A 177 -14.61 15.33 -12.21
CA ASN A 177 -14.69 16.27 -13.35
C ASN A 177 -13.35 16.94 -13.71
N GLY A 178 -12.24 16.19 -13.66
CA GLY A 178 -10.89 16.69 -13.95
C GLY A 178 -10.25 17.53 -12.82
N LYS A 179 -10.94 17.71 -11.69
CA LYS A 179 -10.41 18.37 -10.49
C LYS A 179 -9.98 17.34 -9.46
N ALA A 180 -8.71 17.36 -9.09
CA ALA A 180 -8.18 16.54 -8.01
C ALA A 180 -8.32 17.28 -6.67
N THR A 181 -9.01 16.65 -5.71
CA THR A 181 -9.21 17.17 -4.35
C THR A 181 -8.50 16.27 -3.35
N PRO A 182 -7.67 16.81 -2.44
CA PRO A 182 -7.03 16.00 -1.40
C PRO A 182 -8.05 15.47 -0.39
N VAL A 183 -7.98 14.17 -0.13
CA VAL A 183 -8.81 13.46 0.85
C VAL A 183 -7.90 12.65 1.78
N PHE A 184 -7.23 13.36 2.68
CA PHE A 184 -6.30 12.78 3.66
C PHE A 184 -6.23 13.61 4.92
N GLU A 185 -5.75 13.02 6.01
CA GLU A 185 -5.43 13.71 7.25
C GLU A 185 -3.98 13.41 7.66
N VAL A 186 -3.41 14.26 8.51
CA VAL A 186 -2.05 14.07 9.04
C VAL A 186 -2.12 13.48 10.43
N SER A 187 -1.47 12.34 10.62
CA SER A 187 -1.44 11.58 11.87
C SER A 187 -0.07 11.66 12.54
N LEU A 188 -0.06 11.88 13.86
CA LEU A 188 1.11 11.62 14.71
C LEU A 188 1.37 10.12 14.80
N ILE A 189 2.61 9.70 14.52
CA ILE A 189 3.04 8.32 14.71
C ILE A 189 3.10 8.03 16.21
N ASP A 190 4.01 8.67 16.94
CA ASP A 190 4.06 8.62 18.39
C ASP A 190 3.33 9.83 18.97
N LYS A 191 2.11 9.60 19.46
CA LYS A 191 1.23 10.63 20.03
C LYS A 191 1.80 11.29 21.29
N THR A 192 2.82 10.69 21.91
CA THR A 192 3.49 11.23 23.10
C THR A 192 4.64 12.17 22.74
N LYS A 193 5.01 12.26 21.46
CA LYS A 193 6.13 13.07 20.97
C LYS A 193 5.63 14.30 20.20
N GLU A 194 6.55 15.23 20.02
CA GLU A 194 6.30 16.46 19.27
C GLU A 194 5.92 16.17 17.80
N PRO A 195 5.07 17.01 17.19
CA PRO A 195 4.70 16.92 15.78
C PRO A 195 5.81 17.44 14.87
N LYS A 196 6.84 16.62 14.69
CA LYS A 196 7.92 16.83 13.72
C LYS A 196 7.68 15.97 12.48
N ILE A 197 8.21 16.39 11.34
CA ILE A 197 8.01 15.70 10.05
C ILE A 197 8.34 14.20 10.16
N ASP A 198 9.38 13.82 10.90
CA ASP A 198 9.80 12.43 11.14
C ASP A 198 8.85 11.61 12.04
N ASN A 199 7.89 12.27 12.70
CA ASN A 199 6.87 11.67 13.56
C ASN A 199 5.45 11.82 12.98
N LEU A 200 5.33 12.11 11.68
CA LEU A 200 4.04 12.35 11.00
C LEU A 200 3.89 11.50 9.74
N LEU A 201 2.66 11.11 9.43
CA LEU A 201 2.25 10.40 8.21
C LEU A 201 0.96 10.97 7.63
N ALA A 202 0.82 10.91 6.30
CA ALA A 202 -0.44 11.17 5.62
C ALA A 202 -1.27 9.89 5.53
N MET A 203 -2.54 9.94 5.96
CA MET A 203 -3.45 8.79 6.00
C MET A 203 -4.81 9.17 5.42
N CYS A 204 -5.57 8.19 4.94
CA CYS A 204 -6.97 8.42 4.60
C CYS A 204 -7.75 8.79 5.89
N PRO A 205 -8.90 9.50 5.77
CA PRO A 205 -9.67 9.96 6.94
C PRO A 205 -10.03 8.82 7.91
N GLN A 206 -10.31 7.62 7.40
CA GLN A 206 -10.67 6.48 8.22
C GLN A 206 -9.50 5.92 9.03
N CYS A 207 -8.34 5.69 8.39
CA CYS A 207 -7.13 5.24 9.08
C CYS A 207 -6.68 6.27 10.12
N HIS A 208 -6.76 7.57 9.79
CA HIS A 208 -6.49 8.64 10.74
C HIS A 208 -7.42 8.58 11.95
N ALA A 209 -8.74 8.59 11.75
CA ALA A 209 -9.70 8.61 12.85
C ALA A 209 -9.57 7.38 13.76
N THR A 210 -9.33 6.22 13.15
CA THR A 210 -9.13 4.96 13.88
C THR A 210 -7.81 4.99 14.68
N TYR A 211 -6.72 5.43 14.07
CA TYR A 211 -5.41 5.45 14.72
C TYR A 211 -5.30 6.54 15.79
N ALA A 212 -5.95 7.70 15.61
CA ALA A 212 -5.90 8.83 16.53
C ALA A 212 -6.22 8.45 17.99
N ILE A 213 -7.02 7.41 18.18
CA ILE A 213 -7.50 6.90 19.48
C ILE A 213 -7.00 5.48 19.82
N ASP A 214 -6.17 4.86 18.98
CA ASP A 214 -5.55 3.56 19.24
C ASP A 214 -4.16 3.67 19.90
N ASP A 215 -3.95 2.97 21.01
CA ASP A 215 -2.67 2.95 21.75
C ASP A 215 -1.84 1.68 21.50
N SER A 216 -2.11 0.99 20.38
CA SER A 216 -1.39 -0.22 19.96
C SER A 216 0.10 0.04 19.74
N LYS A 217 0.93 -0.47 20.66
CA LYS A 217 2.40 -0.44 20.54
C LYS A 217 2.93 -1.19 19.32
N LYS A 218 2.17 -2.17 18.82
CA LYS A 218 2.53 -2.92 17.61
C LYS A 218 2.39 -2.03 16.38
N ILE A 219 1.23 -1.39 16.22
CA ILE A 219 0.95 -0.49 15.10
C ILE A 219 1.89 0.71 15.13
N LEU A 220 2.18 1.26 16.33
CA LEU A 220 3.19 2.30 16.51
C LEU A 220 4.54 1.93 15.89
N LYS A 221 5.04 0.71 16.15
CA LYS A 221 6.32 0.23 15.59
C LYS A 221 6.25 0.05 14.07
N GLU A 222 5.13 -0.43 13.54
CA GLU A 222 4.91 -0.59 12.10
C GLU A 222 4.93 0.78 11.40
N LEU A 223 4.21 1.78 11.93
CA LEU A 223 4.21 3.14 11.40
C LEU A 223 5.58 3.82 11.47
N GLN A 224 6.35 3.58 12.54
CA GLN A 224 7.75 4.02 12.63
C GLN A 224 8.62 3.37 11.55
N GLY A 225 8.39 2.08 11.24
CA GLY A 225 9.06 1.37 10.15
C GLY A 225 8.73 1.96 8.78
N ILE A 226 7.45 2.15 8.49
CA ILE A 226 6.97 2.76 7.24
C ILE A 226 7.58 4.15 7.05
N LYS A 227 7.55 4.98 8.11
CA LYS A 227 8.12 6.33 8.03
C LYS A 227 9.60 6.31 7.67
N LYS A 228 10.39 5.38 8.21
CA LYS A 228 11.81 5.23 7.84
C LYS A 228 11.99 4.87 6.37
N ILE A 229 11.15 3.97 5.84
CA ILE A 229 11.19 3.58 4.42
C ILE A 229 10.89 4.80 3.54
N LEU A 230 9.79 5.51 3.81
CA LEU A 230 9.39 6.68 3.03
C LEU A 230 10.44 7.80 3.06
N VAL A 231 10.99 8.09 4.25
CA VAL A 231 12.06 9.09 4.40
C VAL A 231 13.33 8.65 3.67
N ALA A 232 13.72 7.38 3.78
CA ALA A 232 14.90 6.84 3.12
C ALA A 232 14.77 6.94 1.59
N HIS A 233 13.59 6.62 1.04
CA HIS A 233 13.28 6.75 -0.38
C HIS A 233 13.38 8.20 -0.85
N LYS A 234 12.68 9.12 -0.18
CA LYS A 234 12.69 10.56 -0.52
C LYS A 234 14.09 11.17 -0.45
N GLN A 235 14.90 10.75 0.52
CA GLN A 235 16.30 11.16 0.62
C GLN A 235 17.14 10.63 -0.55
N SER A 236 17.00 9.35 -0.91
CA SER A 236 17.68 8.76 -2.06
C SER A 236 17.30 9.50 -3.34
N MET A 237 16.00 9.74 -3.57
CA MET A 237 15.55 10.47 -4.73
C MET A 237 16.13 11.88 -4.82
N LYS A 238 16.20 12.60 -3.70
CA LYS A 238 16.85 13.91 -3.64
C LYS A 238 18.35 13.86 -3.93
N LEU A 239 19.04 12.79 -3.51
CA LEU A 239 20.47 12.60 -3.80
C LEU A 239 20.74 12.36 -5.29
N LEU A 240 19.80 11.72 -5.98
CA LEU A 240 19.88 11.38 -7.40
C LEU A 240 19.27 12.43 -8.33
N ASP A 241 18.63 13.45 -7.76
CA ASP A 241 18.03 14.53 -8.52
C ASP A 241 19.08 15.30 -9.33
N GLY A 242 18.75 15.65 -10.56
CA GLY A 242 19.66 16.29 -11.51
C GLY A 242 20.82 15.43 -12.03
N MET A 243 21.03 14.21 -11.52
CA MET A 243 22.04 13.31 -12.09
C MET A 243 21.58 12.84 -13.49
N PRO A 244 22.42 13.00 -14.53
CA PRO A 244 22.06 12.58 -15.88
C PRO A 244 22.01 11.07 -16.00
N LEU A 245 21.17 10.59 -16.91
CA LEU A 245 21.19 9.25 -17.43
C LEU A 245 20.94 9.31 -18.94
N GLU A 246 21.84 8.73 -19.72
CA GLU A 246 21.84 8.72 -21.17
C GLU A 246 20.54 8.08 -21.69
N LYS A 247 19.96 8.65 -22.76
CA LYS A 247 18.59 8.35 -23.20
C LYS A 247 18.50 7.12 -24.10
N GLY A 248 19.56 6.73 -24.77
CA GLY A 248 19.72 5.49 -25.53
C GLY A 248 19.38 4.24 -24.72
N ILE A 249 19.47 4.29 -23.38
CA ILE A 249 18.97 3.23 -22.49
C ILE A 249 17.48 2.88 -22.73
N ILE A 250 16.67 3.86 -23.18
CA ILE A 250 15.27 3.65 -23.55
C ILE A 250 15.16 2.64 -24.71
N GLY A 251 16.04 2.76 -25.70
CA GLY A 251 16.09 1.85 -26.84
C GLY A 251 16.47 0.42 -26.43
N VAL A 252 17.37 0.28 -25.46
CA VAL A 252 17.76 -1.01 -24.87
C VAL A 252 16.56 -1.64 -24.16
N ILE A 253 15.90 -0.91 -23.26
CA ILE A 253 14.74 -1.41 -22.51
C ILE A 253 13.59 -1.82 -23.44
N ARG A 254 13.28 -1.02 -24.45
CA ARG A 254 12.23 -1.36 -25.44
C ARG A 254 12.54 -2.63 -26.22
N LYS A 255 13.81 -2.91 -26.52
CA LYS A 255 14.19 -4.18 -27.15
C LYS A 255 13.90 -5.34 -26.21
N ILE A 256 14.32 -5.26 -24.94
CA ILE A 256 14.06 -6.31 -23.92
C ILE A 256 12.57 -6.61 -23.82
N LYS A 257 11.75 -5.57 -23.70
CA LYS A 257 10.29 -5.69 -23.58
C LYS A 257 9.63 -6.47 -24.72
N ASN A 258 10.17 -6.38 -25.93
CA ASN A 258 9.59 -7.00 -27.13
C ASN A 258 10.17 -8.39 -27.44
N MET A 259 11.11 -8.89 -26.66
CA MET A 259 11.71 -10.21 -26.86
C MET A 259 10.78 -11.33 -26.45
N LYS A 260 10.98 -12.47 -27.10
CA LYS A 260 10.46 -13.78 -26.70
C LYS A 260 11.62 -14.67 -26.27
N GLU A 261 11.30 -15.78 -25.63
CA GLU A 261 12.29 -16.77 -25.16
C GLU A 261 13.26 -17.21 -26.27
N LYS A 262 12.76 -17.45 -27.49
CA LYS A 262 13.58 -17.82 -28.65
C LYS A 262 14.57 -16.75 -29.11
N ASP A 263 14.39 -15.50 -28.69
CA ASP A 263 15.26 -14.38 -29.02
C ASP A 263 16.39 -14.23 -27.98
N LEU A 264 16.32 -14.99 -26.87
CA LEU A 264 17.38 -15.03 -25.85
C LEU A 264 18.53 -15.89 -26.32
N LEU A 265 19.75 -15.38 -26.11
CA LEU A 265 20.98 -16.09 -26.38
C LEU A 265 21.32 -17.06 -25.24
N ASP A 266 22.15 -18.05 -25.55
CA ASP A 266 22.53 -19.10 -24.60
C ASP A 266 23.21 -18.49 -23.34
N PRO A 267 22.64 -18.67 -22.13
CA PRO A 267 23.20 -18.23 -20.86
C PRO A 267 24.60 -18.75 -20.55
N SER A 268 24.99 -19.89 -21.13
CA SER A 268 26.28 -20.56 -20.86
C SER A 268 27.51 -19.75 -21.30
N LEU A 269 27.31 -18.63 -21.99
CA LEU A 269 28.38 -17.88 -22.64
C LEU A 269 29.12 -16.88 -21.73
N ASP A 270 28.60 -16.46 -20.56
CA ASP A 270 29.35 -15.62 -19.59
C ASP A 270 28.60 -15.36 -18.24
N PRO A 271 28.40 -16.34 -17.35
CA PRO A 271 27.89 -16.04 -16.01
C PRO A 271 29.04 -15.63 -15.09
N LYS A 272 29.26 -14.33 -14.93
CA LYS A 272 30.06 -13.81 -13.81
C LYS A 272 29.41 -14.22 -12.49
N ASP A 273 30.19 -14.68 -11.54
CA ASP A 273 29.65 -15.11 -10.26
C ASP A 273 29.12 -13.90 -9.47
N ILE A 274 27.80 -13.72 -9.45
CA ILE A 274 27.11 -12.66 -8.67
C ILE A 274 27.39 -12.80 -7.17
N ARG A 275 27.89 -13.96 -6.69
CA ARG A 275 28.33 -14.14 -5.30
C ARG A 275 29.47 -13.22 -4.91
N GLU A 276 30.28 -12.76 -5.87
CA GLU A 276 31.35 -11.79 -5.62
C GLU A 276 30.81 -10.37 -5.37
N LYS A 277 29.50 -10.13 -5.55
CA LYS A 277 28.85 -8.82 -5.45
C LYS A 277 27.77 -8.75 -4.37
N LEU A 278 27.05 -9.85 -4.19
CA LEU A 278 25.91 -9.94 -3.29
C LEU A 278 26.05 -11.19 -2.44
N ASP A 279 26.08 -10.99 -1.12
CA ASP A 279 26.06 -12.09 -0.16
C ASP A 279 24.63 -12.65 -0.05
N PRO A 280 24.38 -13.92 -0.41
CA PRO A 280 23.07 -14.54 -0.25
C PRO A 280 22.63 -14.64 1.22
N ASP A 281 23.55 -14.62 2.18
CA ASP A 281 23.24 -14.64 3.61
C ASP A 281 22.79 -13.26 4.13
N GLU A 282 23.23 -12.16 3.49
CA GLU A 282 22.71 -10.81 3.75
C GLU A 282 21.31 -10.61 3.17
N ASN A 283 21.10 -11.01 1.90
CA ASN A 283 19.81 -10.89 1.24
C ASN A 283 19.60 -11.88 0.08
N LEU A 284 19.05 -13.05 0.40
CA LEU A 284 18.76 -14.10 -0.57
C LEU A 284 17.80 -13.66 -1.69
N ALA A 285 16.83 -12.80 -1.38
CA ALA A 285 15.83 -12.37 -2.36
C ALA A 285 16.46 -11.47 -3.44
N LEU A 286 17.26 -10.49 -3.04
CA LEU A 286 18.01 -9.63 -3.97
C LEU A 286 19.00 -10.46 -4.78
N TYR A 287 19.77 -11.33 -4.12
CA TYR A 287 20.74 -12.22 -4.79
C TYR A 287 20.06 -13.05 -5.89
N ARG A 288 18.95 -13.76 -5.58
CA ARG A 288 18.24 -14.58 -6.57
C ARG A 288 17.64 -13.74 -7.69
N THR A 289 17.11 -12.57 -7.38
CA THR A 289 16.52 -11.66 -8.37
C THR A 289 17.58 -11.22 -9.38
N VAL A 290 18.71 -10.68 -8.90
CA VAL A 290 19.81 -10.22 -9.75
C VAL A 290 20.43 -11.39 -10.52
N LYS A 291 20.69 -12.52 -9.85
CA LYS A 291 21.26 -13.71 -10.50
C LYS A 291 20.37 -14.20 -11.64
N ASN A 292 19.06 -14.33 -11.42
CA ASN A 292 18.15 -14.82 -12.45
C ASN A 292 18.11 -13.86 -13.67
N TYR A 293 18.08 -12.55 -13.43
CA TYR A 293 18.13 -11.58 -14.53
C TYR A 293 19.45 -11.62 -15.29
N VAL A 294 20.58 -11.76 -14.59
CA VAL A 294 21.91 -11.88 -15.22
C VAL A 294 22.00 -13.16 -16.04
N ASP A 295 21.67 -14.31 -15.45
CA ASP A 295 21.72 -15.61 -16.14
C ASP A 295 20.84 -15.58 -17.40
N THR A 296 19.67 -14.94 -17.34
CA THR A 296 18.71 -14.96 -18.46
C THR A 296 19.02 -13.93 -19.55
N TYR A 297 19.44 -12.71 -19.17
CA TYR A 297 19.47 -11.57 -20.10
C TYR A 297 20.87 -11.04 -20.40
N TYR A 298 21.92 -11.40 -19.66
CA TYR A 298 23.21 -10.73 -19.77
C TYR A 298 23.83 -10.78 -21.17
N VAL A 299 23.87 -11.96 -21.79
CA VAL A 299 24.47 -12.16 -23.13
C VAL A 299 23.69 -11.34 -24.16
N THR A 300 22.38 -11.47 -24.16
CA THR A 300 21.46 -10.73 -25.04
C THR A 300 21.58 -9.22 -24.87
N LEU A 301 21.61 -8.73 -23.62
CA LEU A 301 21.79 -7.31 -23.31
C LEU A 301 23.14 -6.77 -23.78
N LYS A 302 24.22 -7.54 -23.58
CA LYS A 302 25.55 -7.18 -24.07
C LYS A 302 25.54 -6.96 -25.57
N GLU A 303 24.91 -7.86 -26.34
CA GLU A 303 24.81 -7.71 -27.78
C GLU A 303 23.96 -6.51 -28.21
N ILE A 304 22.83 -6.27 -27.53
CA ILE A 304 21.94 -5.14 -27.84
C ILE A 304 22.64 -3.81 -27.62
N ILE A 305 23.27 -3.66 -26.46
CA ILE A 305 23.98 -2.45 -26.07
C ILE A 305 25.16 -2.24 -27.03
N THR A 306 26.00 -3.25 -27.26
CA THR A 306 27.13 -3.18 -28.21
C THR A 306 26.67 -2.78 -29.62
N SER A 307 25.54 -3.35 -30.07
CA SER A 307 25.01 -3.05 -31.40
C SER A 307 24.41 -1.65 -31.49
N ALA A 308 23.77 -1.17 -30.43
CA ALA A 308 23.25 0.20 -30.34
C ALA A 308 24.39 1.22 -30.29
N ASP A 309 25.45 0.94 -29.54
CA ASP A 309 26.64 1.78 -29.41
C ASP A 309 27.36 1.94 -30.75
N LYS A 310 27.57 0.83 -31.48
CA LYS A 310 28.09 0.85 -32.87
C LYS A 310 27.24 1.65 -33.86
N ARG A 311 25.95 1.82 -33.58
CA ARG A 311 25.02 2.63 -34.40
C ARG A 311 24.91 4.09 -33.92
N GLY A 312 25.60 4.46 -32.83
CA GLY A 312 25.49 5.79 -32.21
C GLY A 312 24.11 6.05 -31.57
N GLU A 313 23.35 5.00 -31.25
CA GLU A 313 22.03 5.09 -30.60
C GLU A 313 22.13 5.26 -29.08
N ILE A 314 23.28 4.93 -28.51
CA ILE A 314 23.63 4.98 -27.09
C ILE A 314 25.14 5.26 -27.02
N ASP A 315 25.56 6.05 -26.04
CA ASP A 315 26.97 6.13 -25.64
C ASP A 315 27.16 5.19 -24.46
N TYR A 316 27.73 4.01 -24.72
CA TYR A 316 27.81 2.99 -23.68
C TYR A 316 28.74 3.38 -22.52
N ASP A 317 29.86 4.05 -22.83
CA ASP A 317 30.81 4.51 -21.81
C ASP A 317 30.16 5.57 -20.90
N GLU A 318 29.39 6.50 -21.48
CA GLU A 318 28.64 7.50 -20.71
C GLU A 318 27.62 6.84 -19.77
N VAL A 319 26.90 5.81 -20.23
CA VAL A 319 25.92 5.08 -19.40
C VAL A 319 26.63 4.37 -18.23
N GLN A 320 27.78 3.73 -18.48
CA GLN A 320 28.55 3.07 -17.42
C GLN A 320 28.99 4.07 -16.35
N ASP A 321 29.54 5.22 -16.75
CA ASP A 321 29.99 6.26 -15.84
C ASP A 321 28.85 6.84 -15.01
N GLN A 322 27.69 7.07 -15.63
CA GLN A 322 26.49 7.57 -14.95
C GLN A 322 25.93 6.55 -13.95
N MET A 323 25.80 5.28 -14.34
CA MET A 323 25.36 4.20 -13.44
C MET A 323 26.29 4.09 -12.22
N LYS A 324 27.60 4.11 -12.45
CA LYS A 324 28.61 4.07 -11.40
C LYS A 324 28.56 5.29 -10.48
N ALA A 325 28.34 6.48 -11.05
CA ALA A 325 28.20 7.70 -10.27
C ALA A 325 26.97 7.67 -9.37
N ILE A 326 25.82 7.19 -9.88
CA ILE A 326 24.58 6.99 -9.11
C ILE A 326 24.84 6.00 -7.97
N TYR A 327 25.41 4.83 -8.25
CA TYR A 327 25.78 3.84 -7.24
C TYR A 327 26.67 4.43 -6.14
N LYS A 328 27.78 5.09 -6.51
CA LYS A 328 28.70 5.71 -5.55
C LYS A 328 28.02 6.77 -4.67
N ARG A 329 27.07 7.53 -5.23
CA ARG A 329 26.30 8.53 -4.49
C ARG A 329 25.45 7.87 -3.39
N LEU A 330 24.75 6.80 -3.72
CA LEU A 330 23.92 6.05 -2.76
C LEU A 330 24.76 5.32 -1.72
N LYS A 331 25.86 4.68 -2.14
CA LYS A 331 26.80 4.03 -1.22
C LYS A 331 27.41 5.02 -0.22
N LYS A 332 27.82 6.21 -0.68
CA LYS A 332 28.31 7.28 0.21
C LYS A 332 27.27 7.74 1.23
N ALA A 333 25.98 7.59 0.90
CA ALA A 333 24.86 7.86 1.81
C ALA A 333 24.49 6.65 2.69
N ASN A 334 25.34 5.61 2.74
CA ASN A 334 25.17 4.39 3.53
C ASN A 334 23.86 3.64 3.25
N LYS A 335 23.42 3.65 1.99
CA LYS A 335 22.26 2.87 1.55
C LYS A 335 22.62 1.39 1.46
N SER A 336 21.71 0.53 1.89
CA SER A 336 21.82 -0.93 1.77
C SER A 336 21.78 -1.37 0.29
N ASN A 337 22.23 -2.59 -0.01
CA ASN A 337 22.21 -3.11 -1.38
C ASN A 337 20.80 -3.15 -1.98
N VAL A 338 19.77 -3.43 -1.17
CA VAL A 338 18.36 -3.39 -1.61
C VAL A 338 17.92 -1.98 -1.94
N GLU A 339 18.21 -1.00 -1.07
CA GLU A 339 17.92 0.40 -1.37
C GLU A 339 18.66 0.85 -2.62
N ILE A 340 19.94 0.51 -2.78
CA ILE A 340 20.72 0.86 -3.98
C ILE A 340 20.06 0.29 -5.24
N PHE A 341 19.72 -1.00 -5.24
CA PHE A 341 19.10 -1.64 -6.39
C PHE A 341 17.76 -1.00 -6.76
N ASN A 342 16.90 -0.77 -5.77
CA ASN A 342 15.57 -0.18 -5.99
C ASN A 342 15.69 1.27 -6.49
N GLU A 343 16.55 2.08 -5.88
CA GLU A 343 16.66 3.51 -6.21
C GLU A 343 17.33 3.74 -7.58
N ILE A 344 18.28 2.88 -7.98
CA ILE A 344 18.82 2.92 -9.35
C ILE A 344 17.74 2.48 -10.35
N SER A 345 16.98 1.43 -10.05
CA SER A 345 15.89 0.97 -10.92
C SER A 345 14.82 2.04 -11.09
N GLU A 346 14.44 2.71 -9.99
CA GLU A 346 13.50 3.83 -10.00
C GLU A 346 14.05 5.04 -10.77
N LYS A 347 15.36 5.32 -10.68
CA LYS A 347 15.99 6.36 -11.50
C LYS A 347 15.91 6.03 -13.00
N VAL A 348 16.16 4.78 -13.38
CA VAL A 348 16.01 4.30 -14.76
C VAL A 348 14.54 4.40 -15.20
N HIS A 349 13.60 4.01 -14.34
CA HIS A 349 12.16 4.12 -14.58
C HIS A 349 11.76 5.58 -14.84
N LYS A 350 12.12 6.52 -13.96
CA LYS A 350 11.76 7.95 -14.10
C LYS A 350 12.34 8.59 -15.37
N VAL A 351 13.54 8.19 -15.78
CA VAL A 351 14.17 8.73 -17.01
C VAL A 351 13.59 8.09 -18.27
N SER A 352 13.29 6.79 -18.23
CA SER A 352 12.90 6.03 -19.42
C SER A 352 11.39 5.90 -19.63
N LEU A 353 10.60 6.11 -18.57
CA LEU A 353 9.16 5.84 -18.50
C LEU A 353 8.80 4.43 -18.97
N GLN A 354 9.66 3.45 -18.69
CA GLN A 354 9.44 2.03 -19.00
C GLN A 354 9.09 1.26 -17.73
N GLU A 355 8.46 0.09 -17.85
CA GLU A 355 8.05 -0.71 -16.70
C GLU A 355 9.23 -1.11 -15.79
N ASP A 356 9.00 -1.11 -14.48
CA ASP A 356 10.03 -1.32 -13.45
C ASP A 356 10.79 -2.65 -13.64
N ILE A 357 10.08 -3.73 -13.98
CA ILE A 357 10.69 -5.05 -14.22
C ILE A 357 11.81 -5.01 -15.27
N TYR A 358 11.64 -4.24 -16.35
CA TYR A 358 12.66 -4.14 -17.40
C TYR A 358 13.80 -3.18 -16.99
N CYS A 359 13.49 -2.17 -16.17
CA CYS A 359 14.51 -1.30 -15.57
C CYS A 359 15.43 -2.10 -14.65
N GLN A 360 14.86 -2.97 -13.80
CA GLN A 360 15.60 -3.87 -12.93
C GLN A 360 16.52 -4.83 -13.69
N ILE A 361 16.06 -5.38 -14.82
CA ILE A 361 16.87 -6.24 -15.70
C ILE A 361 18.13 -5.49 -16.19
N VAL A 362 17.96 -4.23 -16.61
CA VAL A 362 19.09 -3.38 -17.03
C VAL A 362 20.04 -3.10 -15.86
N VAL A 363 19.52 -2.78 -14.68
CA VAL A 363 20.37 -2.56 -13.49
C VAL A 363 21.16 -3.82 -13.12
N ALA A 364 20.54 -5.00 -13.19
CA ALA A 364 21.21 -6.28 -12.94
C ALA A 364 22.37 -6.52 -13.91
N TYR A 365 22.24 -6.12 -15.19
CA TYR A 365 23.35 -6.15 -16.14
C TYR A 365 24.53 -5.28 -15.70
N PHE A 366 24.28 -4.05 -15.22
CA PHE A 366 25.33 -3.16 -14.74
C PHE A 366 25.95 -3.62 -13.40
N ILE A 367 25.22 -4.40 -12.60
CA ILE A 367 25.77 -5.10 -11.44
C ILE A 367 26.81 -6.13 -11.89
N ALA A 368 26.45 -7.00 -12.85
CA ALA A 368 27.39 -7.98 -13.40
C ALA A 368 28.61 -7.31 -14.06
N LYS A 369 28.46 -6.12 -14.63
CA LYS A 369 29.58 -5.34 -15.19
C LYS A 369 30.48 -4.65 -14.16
N CYS A 370 30.19 -4.78 -12.86
CA CYS A 370 30.91 -4.10 -11.78
C CYS A 370 30.76 -2.57 -11.77
N GLU A 371 29.72 -2.04 -12.43
CA GLU A 371 29.41 -0.61 -12.36
C GLU A 371 28.45 -0.29 -11.22
N VAL A 372 27.68 -1.29 -10.76
CA VAL A 372 26.84 -1.22 -9.57
C VAL A 372 27.29 -2.32 -8.61
N PHE A 373 27.68 -1.96 -7.39
CA PHE A 373 28.37 -2.82 -6.40
C PHE A 373 29.85 -3.09 -6.67
N ASP A 374 30.66 -2.80 -5.64
CA ASP A 374 32.06 -3.22 -5.58
C ASP A 374 32.14 -4.73 -5.34
N ALA A 375 33.28 -5.35 -5.64
CA ALA A 375 33.49 -6.73 -5.23
C ALA A 375 33.51 -6.81 -3.70
N ILE A 376 32.98 -7.90 -3.13
CA ILE A 376 33.14 -8.19 -1.70
C ILE A 376 34.64 -8.34 -1.44
N THR A 377 35.19 -7.42 -0.65
CA THR A 377 36.57 -7.56 -0.14
C THR A 377 36.59 -8.69 0.88
N GLU A 378 37.41 -9.72 0.63
CA GLU A 378 37.74 -10.79 1.60
C GLU A 378 38.28 -10.24 2.92
#